data_AF-A0A290XFV8-F1
#
_entry.id   AF-A0A290XFV8-F1
#
_cell.length_a   1.000
_cell.length_b   1.000
_cell.length_c   1.000
_cell.angle_alpha   90.00
_cell.angle_beta   90.00
_cell.angle_gamma   90.00
#
_symmetry.space_group_name_H-M   'P 1'
#
loop_
_entity.id
_entity.type
_entity.pdbx_description
1 polymer ?
#
loop_
_entity_poly.entity_id
_entity_poly.type
_entity_poly.pdbx_seq_one_letter_code
_entity_poly.pdbx_strand_id
1 'polypeptide(L)' 'MSEKKAYPLRINAEILAAVQRWADDELRSANAQIEYLLRDALRRAGRIAPPEHPDPLEDTNDE' A
#
# COMPACT_ATOMS: atom_id res chain seq x y z
N MET A 1 -1.65 1.65 -16.11
CA MET A 1 -0.58 1.99 -15.16
C MET A 1 -0.98 3.26 -14.43
N SER A 2 -1.65 3.13 -13.28
CA SER A 2 -1.88 4.25 -12.38
C SER A 2 -0.52 4.82 -11.99
N GLU A 3 -0.28 6.09 -12.33
CA GLU A 3 1.01 6.74 -12.17
C GLU A 3 1.44 6.73 -10.69
N LYS A 4 2.51 5.99 -10.36
CA LYS A 4 3.06 5.95 -8.99
C LYS A 4 3.97 7.15 -8.80
N LYS A 5 3.55 8.10 -7.98
CA LYS A 5 4.36 9.27 -7.64
C LYS A 5 5.27 8.97 -6.45
N ALA A 6 6.58 9.05 -6.64
CA ALA A 6 7.53 8.96 -5.54
C ALA A 6 7.43 10.20 -4.64
N TYR A 7 7.34 9.97 -3.32
CA TYR A 7 7.29 11.02 -2.31
C TYR A 7 8.16 10.64 -1.11
N PRO A 8 9.04 11.54 -0.61
CA PRO A 8 9.85 11.25 0.57
C PRO A 8 8.98 11.21 1.83
N LEU A 9 8.77 10.01 2.38
CA LEU A 9 7.98 9.80 3.58
C LEU A 9 8.83 9.99 4.84
N ARG A 10 8.44 10.95 5.69
CA ARG A 10 8.98 11.08 7.05
C ARG A 10 8.13 10.26 8.00
N ILE A 11 8.70 9.19 8.55
CA ILE A 11 8.02 8.26 9.43
C ILE A 11 8.93 7.89 10.61
N ASN A 12 8.32 7.59 11.76
CA ASN A 12 9.05 7.07 12.91
C ASN A 12 9.66 5.69 12.56
N ALA A 13 10.91 5.47 12.96
CA ALA A 13 11.66 4.25 12.62
C ALA A 13 11.05 2.97 13.20
N GLU A 14 10.49 3.02 14.41
CA GLU A 14 9.86 1.86 15.05
C GLU A 14 8.59 1.45 14.31
N ILE A 15 7.81 2.44 13.85
CA ILE A 15 6.61 2.19 13.03
C ILE A 15 7.02 1.55 11.71
N LEU A 16 8.03 2.10 11.02
CA LEU A 16 8.50 1.52 9.76
C LEU A 16 8.99 0.08 9.93
N ALA A 17 9.72 -0.20 11.01
CA ALA A 17 10.19 -1.55 11.31
C ALA A 17 9.03 -2.53 11.58
N ALA A 18 7.96 -2.08 12.25
CA ALA A 18 6.77 -2.90 12.46
C ALA A 18 6.02 -3.18 11.14
N VAL A 19 5.89 -2.18 10.27
CA VAL A 19 5.27 -2.36 8.95
C VAL A 19 6.11 -3.29 8.07
N GLN A 20 7.44 -3.18 8.10
CA GLN A 20 8.32 -4.08 7.36
C GLN A 20 8.15 -5.53 7.79
N ARG A 21 8.16 -5.82 9.11
CA ARG A 21 7.95 -7.18 9.60
C ARG A 21 6.61 -7.76 9.17
N TRP A 22 5.54 -6.96 9.25
CA TRP A 22 4.23 -7.39 8.79
C TRP A 22 4.21 -7.65 7.28
N ALA A 23 4.86 -6.80 6.48
CA ALA A 23 4.99 -7.03 5.06
C ALA A 23 5.75 -8.35 4.76
N ASP A 24 6.81 -8.63 5.50
CA ASP A 24 7.60 -9.85 5.38
C ASP A 24 6.76 -11.10 5.73
N ASP A 25 5.93 -11.03 6.79
CA ASP A 25 5.01 -12.10 7.20
C ASP A 25 3.97 -12.42 6.10
N GLU A 26 3.57 -11.42 5.31
CA GLU A 26 2.63 -11.56 4.18
C GLU A 26 3.31 -11.76 2.82
N LEU A 27 4.64 -11.95 2.79
CA LEU A 27 5.45 -12.07 1.56
C LEU A 27 5.24 -10.88 0.59
N ARG A 28 5.08 -9.68 1.14
CA ARG A 28 4.82 -8.43 0.41
C ARG A 28 5.96 -7.44 0.61
N SER A 29 6.17 -6.54 -0.36
CA SER A 29 7.05 -5.38 -0.15
C SER A 29 6.47 -4.40 0.88
N ALA A 30 7.34 -3.75 1.67
CA ALA A 30 6.89 -2.71 2.60
C ALA A 30 6.15 -1.55 1.92
N ASN A 31 6.52 -1.17 0.69
CA ASN A 31 5.78 -0.13 -0.04
C ASN A 31 4.34 -0.56 -0.35
N ALA A 32 4.14 -1.81 -0.78
CA ALA A 32 2.80 -2.32 -1.04
C ALA A 32 2.00 -2.47 0.27
N GLN A 33 2.66 -2.80 1.39
CA GLN A 33 2.00 -2.82 2.70
C GLN A 33 1.57 -1.42 3.16
N ILE A 34 2.45 -0.42 3.01
CA ILE A 34 2.13 0.99 3.31
C ILE A 34 0.95 1.46 2.44
N GLU A 35 0.95 1.14 1.15
CA GLU A 35 -0.15 1.51 0.26
C GLU A 35 -1.48 0.87 0.70
N TYR A 36 -1.48 -0.43 1.02
CA TYR A 36 -2.66 -1.14 1.51
C TYR A 36 -3.22 -0.48 2.76
N LEU A 37 -2.37 -0.19 3.76
CA LEU A 37 -2.77 0.45 5.01
C LEU A 37 -3.34 1.85 4.80
N LEU A 38 -2.70 2.66 3.95
CA LEU A 38 -3.19 4.01 3.64
C LEU A 38 -4.54 3.94 2.92
N ARG A 39 -4.71 3.03 1.97
CA ARG A 39 -5.97 2.84 1.25
C ARG A 39 -7.09 2.40 2.18
N ASP A 40 -6.81 1.45 3.06
CA ASP A 40 -7.78 0.98 4.04
C ASP A 40 -8.17 2.10 5.03
N ALA A 41 -7.19 2.82 5.57
CA ALA A 41 -7.42 3.94 6.48
C ALA A 41 -8.24 5.06 5.81
N LEU A 42 -7.92 5.43 4.56
CA LEU A 42 -8.68 6.42 3.80
C LEU A 42 -10.11 5.97 3.52
N ARG A 43 -10.32 4.68 3.21
CA ARG A 43 -11.66 4.10 3.00
C ARG A 43 -12.48 4.16 4.29
N ARG A 44 -11.91 3.73 5.42
CA ARG A 44 -12.57 3.80 6.75
C ARG A 44 -12.89 5.24 7.15
N ALA A 45 -12.05 6.19 6.76
CA ALA A 45 -12.27 7.62 7.00
C ALA A 45 -13.23 8.28 5.98
N GLY A 46 -13.77 7.53 5.01
CA GLY A 46 -14.65 8.07 3.96
C GLY A 46 -13.97 9.07 3.03
N ARG A 47 -12.64 8.99 2.88
CA ARG A 47 -11.82 9.93 2.10
C ARG A 47 -11.55 9.49 0.67
N ILE A 48 -11.83 8.23 0.36
CA ILE A 48 -11.83 7.70 -1.00
C ILE A 48 -13.15 6.95 -1.21
N ALA A 49 -13.79 7.14 -2.37
CA ALA A 49 -14.94 6.35 -2.75
C ALA A 49 -14.52 4.86 -2.91
N PRO A 50 -15.42 3.89 -2.65
CA PRO A 50 -15.20 2.52 -3.10
C PRO A 50 -14.85 2.55 -4.59
N PRO A 51 -13.90 1.73 -5.06
CA PRO A 51 -13.58 1.71 -6.48
C PRO A 51 -14.86 1.35 -7.25
N GLU A 52 -15.32 2.24 -8.14
CA GLU A 52 -16.46 1.97 -9.02
C GLU A 52 -16.13 0.85 -10.04
N HIS A 53 -14.84 0.51 -10.20
CA HIS A 53 -14.37 -0.59 -11.05
C HIS A 53 -13.21 -1.35 -10.38
N PRO A 54 -13.22 -2.69 -10.36
CA PRO A 54 -12.05 -3.47 -9.96
C PRO A 54 -10.92 -3.20 -10.96
N ASP A 55 -9.80 -2.68 -10.47
CA ASP A 55 -8.59 -2.45 -11.26
C ASP A 55 -8.03 -3.82 -11.69
N PRO A 56 -7.91 -4.16 -12.99
CA PRO A 56 -7.54 -5.50 -13.44
C PRO A 56 -6.07 -5.90 -13.21
N LEU A 57 -5.33 -5.20 -12.35
CA LEU A 57 -3.87 -5.30 -12.28
C LEU A 57 -3.35 -6.04 -11.04
N GLU A 58 -4.05 -7.08 -10.59
CA GLU A 58 -3.47 -8.20 -9.84
C GLU A 58 -3.21 -9.38 -10.79
N ASP A 59 -2.31 -9.20 -11.77
CA ASP A 59 -1.51 -10.29 -12.33
C ASP A 59 -0.45 -9.71 -13.26
N THR A 60 0.79 -9.66 -12.77
CA THR A 60 2.04 -9.89 -13.51
C THR A 60 3.19 -9.68 -12.53
N ASN A 61 3.45 -10.71 -11.71
CA ASN A 61 4.83 -11.18 -11.60
C ASN A 61 5.12 -11.84 -12.93
N ASP A 62 5.88 -11.19 -13.81
CA ASP A 62 6.69 -11.85 -14.84
C ASP A 62 7.70 -10.83 -15.38
N GLU A 63 8.96 -11.28 -15.42
CA GLU A 63 10.25 -10.63 -15.77
C GLU A 63 11.04 -9.92 -14.65
#